data_AF-A0ABD6MW91-F1
#
_entry.id   AF-A0ABD6MW91-F1
#
_cell.length_a   1.000
_cell.length_b   1.000
_cell.length_c   1.000
_cell.angle_alpha   90.00
_cell.angle_beta   90.00
_cell.angle_gamma   90.00
#
_symmetry.space_group_name_H-M   'P 1'
#
loop_
_entity.id
_entity.type
_entity.pdbx_description
1 polymer ?
#
loop_
_entity_poly.entity_id
_entity_poly.type
_entity_poly.pdbx_seq_one_letter_code
_entity_poly.pdbx_strand_id
1 'polypeptide(L)' 'MPIITINIIEGETSIEEKKLMMLEITNAIVSVTSYEPQDIRIIIHELENNHYAVAGKASGDH' A
#
# COMPACT_ATOMS: atom_id res chain seq x y z
N MET A 1 0.88 11.26 -14.52
CA MET A 1 -0.21 10.54 -13.83
C MET A 1 0.35 9.27 -13.17
N PRO A 2 0.93 9.38 -11.96
CA PRO A 2 1.45 8.23 -11.22
C PRO A 2 0.33 7.33 -10.67
N ILE A 3 0.54 6.01 -10.75
CA ILE A 3 -0.31 5.00 -10.11
C ILE A 3 0.58 4.17 -9.20
N ILE A 4 0.16 4.04 -7.94
CA ILE A 4 0.87 3.31 -6.89
C ILE A 4 -0.05 2.19 -6.43
N THR A 5 0.48 0.98 -6.42
CA THR A 5 -0.21 -0.18 -5.87
C THR A 5 0.54 -0.64 -4.63
N ILE A 6 -0.20 -0.75 -3.53
CA ILE A 6 0.31 -1.23 -2.25
C ILE A 6 -0.38 -2.56 -2.00
N ASN A 7 0.40 -3.63 -1.86
CA ASN A 7 -0.11 -4.92 -1.43
C ASN A 7 0.21 -5.08 0.06
N ILE A 8 -0.79 -5.42 0.86
CA ILE A 8 -0.67 -5.62 2.31
C ILE A 8 -1.38 -6.91 2.70
N ILE A 9 -1.00 -7.50 3.84
CA ILE A 9 -1.74 -8.62 4.40
C ILE A 9 -3.00 -8.11 5.10
N GLU A 10 -4.12 -8.80 4.90
CA GLU A 10 -5.37 -8.47 5.56
C GLU A 10 -5.24 -8.53 7.09
N GLY A 11 -5.86 -7.58 7.78
CA GLY A 11 -5.92 -7.58 9.25
C GLY A 11 -4.65 -7.09 9.96
N GLU A 12 -3.50 -6.94 9.29
CA GLU A 12 -2.28 -6.39 9.89
C GLU A 12 -2.30 -4.86 9.99
N THR A 13 -3.00 -4.18 9.06
CA THR A 13 -3.03 -2.72 8.97
C THR A 13 -4.44 -2.19 9.23
N SER A 14 -4.58 -1.25 10.16
CA SER A 14 -5.85 -0.59 10.47
C SER A 14 -6.32 0.37 9.36
N ILE A 15 -7.60 0.75 9.39
CA ILE A 15 -8.17 1.72 8.45
C ILE A 15 -7.47 3.08 8.54
N GLU A 16 -7.11 3.53 9.74
CA GLU A 16 -6.44 4.83 9.93
C GLU A 16 -5.00 4.81 9.42
N GLU A 17 -4.28 3.71 9.60
CA GLU A 17 -2.93 3.54 9.01
C GLU A 17 -2.98 3.52 7.48
N LYS A 18 -3.99 2.87 6.88
CA LYS A 18 -4.21 2.91 5.41
C LYS A 18 -4.41 4.34 4.91
N LYS A 19 -5.23 5.14 5.60
CA LYS A 19 -5.47 6.56 5.26
C LYS A 19 -4.18 7.37 5.35
N LEU A 20 -3.44 7.21 6.44
CA LEU A 20 -2.19 7.92 6.65
C LEU A 20 -1.14 7.53 5.59
N MET A 21 -1.03 6.24 5.26
CA MET A 21 -0.17 5.79 4.16
C MET A 21 -0.51 6.47 2.83
N MET A 22 -1.80 6.53 2.45
CA MET A 22 -2.19 7.20 1.21
C MET A 22 -1.80 8.68 1.20
N LEU A 23 -2.00 9.38 2.32
CA LEU A 23 -1.63 10.79 2.46
C LEU A 23 -0.12 10.99 2.34
N GLU A 24 0.67 10.27 3.13
CA GLU A 24 2.12 10.45 3.22
C GLU A 24 2.82 10.01 1.93
N ILE A 25 2.37 8.95 1.28
CA ILE A 25 2.91 8.52 -0.03
C ILE A 25 2.61 9.57 -1.11
N THR A 26 1.40 10.15 -1.11
CA THR A 26 1.06 11.25 -2.02
C THR A 26 2.00 12.42 -1.80
N ASN A 27 2.19 12.86 -0.55
CA ASN A 27 3.09 13.96 -0.19
C ASN A 27 4.53 13.68 -0.60
N ALA A 28 5.02 12.46 -0.37
CA ALA A 28 6.36 12.05 -0.74
C ALA A 28 6.59 12.17 -2.26
N ILE A 29 5.64 11.72 -3.08
CA ILE A 29 5.74 11.82 -4.54
C ILE A 29 5.70 13.28 -5.00
N VAL A 30 4.79 14.09 -4.46
CA VAL A 30 4.72 15.53 -4.79
C VAL A 30 6.03 16.22 -4.42
N SER A 31 6.66 15.87 -3.29
CA SER A 31 7.90 16.52 -2.85
C SER A 31 9.12 16.28 -3.75
N VAL A 32 9.12 15.22 -4.56
CA VAL A 32 10.25 14.83 -5.42
C VAL A 32 9.95 14.90 -6.91
N THR A 33 8.72 15.29 -7.27
CA THR A 33 8.26 15.38 -8.66
C THR A 33 7.55 16.71 -8.89
N SER A 34 7.13 16.96 -10.14
CA SER A 34 6.30 18.12 -10.49
C SER A 34 4.81 17.76 -10.60
N TYR A 35 4.40 16.60 -10.09
CA TYR A 35 2.99 16.20 -10.11
C TYR A 35 2.22 16.91 -9.00
N GLU A 36 0.97 17.26 -9.31
CA GLU A 36 0.03 17.74 -8.32
C GLU A 36 -0.61 16.57 -7.56
N PRO A 37 -1.11 16.76 -6.32
CA PRO A 37 -1.78 15.70 -5.59
C PRO A 37 -2.91 14.99 -6.37
N GLN A 38 -3.69 15.73 -7.16
CA GLN A 38 -4.76 15.15 -7.98
C GLN A 38 -4.29 14.22 -9.11
N ASP A 39 -3.00 14.26 -9.48
CA ASP A 39 -2.45 13.40 -10.53
C ASP A 39 -2.15 11.98 -10.03
N ILE A 40 -2.10 11.81 -8.71
CA ILE A 40 -1.62 10.61 -8.01
C ILE A 40 -2.81 9.71 -7.67
N ARG A 41 -2.70 8.42 -8.01
CA ARG A 41 -3.68 7.40 -7.64
C ARG A 41 -3.00 6.32 -6.81
N ILE A 42 -3.59 6.00 -5.66
CA ILE A 42 -3.12 4.91 -4.80
C ILE A 42 -4.20 3.85 -4.72
N ILE A 43 -3.80 2.59 -4.91
CA ILE A 43 -4.66 1.42 -4.82
C ILE A 43 -4.07 0.50 -3.75
N ILE A 44 -4.87 0.15 -2.74
CA ILE A 44 -4.50 -0.82 -1.72
C ILE A 44 -5.16 -2.15 -2.09
N HIS A 45 -4.36 -3.20 -2.17
CA HIS A 45 -4.81 -4.58 -2.32
C HIS A 45 -4.49 -5.34 -1.03
N GLU A 46 -5.52 -5.87 -0.39
CA GLU A 46 -5.36 -6.76 0.76
C GLU A 46 -5.24 -8.20 0.27
N LEU A 47 -4.21 -8.88 0.74
CA LEU A 47 -3.92 -10.28 0.46
C LEU A 47 -4.35 -11.12 1.64
N GLU A 48 -5.08 -12.19 1.37
CA GLU A 48 -5.35 -13.22 2.38
C GLU A 48 -4.03 -13.82 2.87
N ASN A 49 -4.00 -14.24 4.14
CA ASN A 49 -2.80 -14.78 4.79
C ASN A 49 -2.15 -15.96 4.04
N ASN A 50 -2.94 -16.72 3.27
CA ASN A 50 -2.47 -17.88 2.51
C ASN A 50 -2.12 -17.55 1.04
N HIS A 51 -2.29 -16.31 0.60
CA HIS A 51 -1.99 -15.85 -0.76
C HIS A 51 -0.64 -15.14 -0.88
N TYR A 52 0.11 -15.05 0.22
CA TYR A 52 1.44 -14.47 0.27
C TYR A 52 2.40 -15.40 1.00
N ALA A 53 3.63 -15.53 0.51
CA ALA A 53 4.63 -16.40 1.08
C ALA A 53 6.02 -15.77 1.02
N VAL A 54 6.84 -16.04 2.03
CA VAL A 54 8.25 -15.66 2.08
C VAL A 54 9.08 -16.94 2.24
N ALA A 55 10.08 -17.12 1.38
CA ALA A 55 10.92 -18.33 1.36
C ALA A 55 10.12 -19.66 1.31
N GLY A 56 8.97 -19.65 0.63
CA GLY A 56 8.12 -20.83 0.45
C GLY A 56 7.22 -21.19 1.64
N LYS A 57 7.12 -20.32 2.65
CA LYS A 57 6.19 -20.47 3.78
C LYS A 57 5.10 -19.40 3.67
N ALA A 58 3.83 -19.79 3.72
CA ALA A 58 2.74 -18.83 3.66
C ALA A 58 2.72 -17.96 4.92
N SER A 59 2.25 -16.72 4.81
CA SER A 59 2.15 -15.81 5.96
C SER A 59 1.26 -16.39 7.06
N GLY A 60 0.21 -17.11 6.67
CA GLY A 60 -0.70 -17.81 7.59
C GLY A 60 -0.13 -19.07 8.26
N ASP A 61 1.02 -19.60 7.83
CA ASP A 61 1.61 -20.83 8.38
C ASP A 61 2.42 -20.60 9.68
N HIS A 62 1.96 -19.68 10.55
CA HIS A 62 2.63 -19.35 11.83
C HIS A 62 2.81 -20.55 12.76
#